data_AF-A0A9E3W0I2-F1
#
_entry.id   AF-A0A9E3W0I2-F1
#
_cell.length_a   1.000
_cell.length_b   1.000
_cell.length_c   1.000
_cell.angle_alpha   90.00
_cell.angle_beta   90.00
_cell.angle_gamma   90.00
#
_symmetry.space_group_name_H-M   'P 1'
#
loop_
_entity.id
_entity.type
_entity.pdbx_description
1 polymer ?
#
loop_
_entity_poly.entity_id
_entity_poly.type
_entity_poly.pdbx_seq_one_letter_code
_entity_poly.pdbx_strand_id
1 'polypeptide(L)'
;MAERPQWEYMSVFVRAESDLVMDFLQEGWDWKGGVPRNTPESMIPRLNAYGNQGWELVHMQPVVVGNNADVLVTDSGRGVAGWTSHYFCVFKRPA
;
A
#
# COMPACT_ATOMS: atom_id res chain seq x y z
N MET A 1 7.90 32.53 -19.01
CA MET A 1 6.90 31.47 -18.74
C MET A 1 7.52 30.58 -17.70
N ALA A 2 6.93 30.44 -16.50
CA ALA A 2 7.46 29.50 -15.52
C ALA A 2 7.28 28.08 -16.08
N GLU A 3 8.35 27.28 -16.10
CA GLU A 3 8.25 25.87 -16.45
C GLU A 3 7.27 25.20 -15.49
N ARG A 4 6.30 24.45 -16.04
CA ARG A 4 5.41 23.66 -15.21
C ARG A 4 6.23 22.55 -14.55
N PRO A 5 6.04 22.28 -13.25
CA PRO A 5 6.73 21.17 -12.62
C PRO A 5 6.41 19.87 -13.35
N GLN A 6 7.45 19.18 -13.84
CA GLN A 6 7.36 17.85 -14.40
C GLN A 6 7.36 16.84 -13.24
N TRP A 7 6.45 15.86 -13.32
CA TRP A 7 6.28 14.84 -12.29
C TRP A 7 6.63 13.46 -12.84
N GLU A 8 7.37 12.69 -12.06
CA GLU A 8 7.50 11.25 -12.24
C GLU A 8 6.44 10.54 -11.37
N TYR A 9 5.89 9.44 -11.89
CA TYR A 9 4.89 8.63 -11.20
C TYR A 9 5.37 7.18 -11.05
N MET A 10 5.06 6.59 -9.90
CA MET A 10 5.29 5.17 -9.64
C MET A 10 3.98 4.54 -9.12
N SER A 11 3.57 3.44 -9.76
CA SER A 11 2.42 2.64 -9.32
C SER A 11 2.90 1.27 -8.86
N VAL A 12 2.53 0.85 -7.66
CA VAL A 12 2.98 -0.41 -7.08
C VAL A 12 1.89 -1.07 -6.24
N PHE A 13 1.82 -2.40 -6.32
CA PHE A 13 1.04 -3.19 -5.39
C PHE A 13 1.87 -3.48 -4.14
N VAL A 14 1.33 -3.09 -2.98
CA VAL A 14 1.94 -3.37 -1.67
C VAL A 14 1.01 -4.33 -0.94
N ARG A 15 1.59 -5.38 -0.36
CA ARG A 15 0.84 -6.36 0.42
C ARG A 15 1.12 -6.17 1.90
N ALA A 16 0.08 -6.19 2.71
CA ALA A 16 0.17 -6.27 4.15
C ALA A 16 0.57 -7.70 4.56
N GLU A 17 1.75 -7.84 5.16
CA GLU A 17 2.34 -9.11 5.61
C GLU A 17 3.14 -8.89 6.89
N SER A 18 2.50 -9.11 8.04
CA SER A 18 3.10 -8.82 9.35
C SER A 18 4.31 -9.71 9.66
N ASP A 19 4.33 -10.94 9.15
CA ASP A 19 5.40 -11.90 9.39
C ASP A 19 6.78 -11.38 8.94
N LEU A 20 6.82 -10.50 7.93
CA LEU A 20 8.06 -9.93 7.39
C LEU A 20 8.65 -8.79 8.23
N VAL A 21 7.85 -8.20 9.12
CA VAL A 21 8.19 -6.98 9.86
C VAL A 21 7.71 -7.06 11.31
N MET A 22 7.69 -8.26 11.87
CA MET A 22 7.11 -8.51 13.19
C MET A 22 7.79 -7.68 14.29
N ASP A 23 9.11 -7.58 14.26
CA ASP A 23 9.89 -6.78 15.24
C ASP A 23 9.46 -5.30 15.21
N PHE A 24 9.37 -4.71 14.02
CA PHE A 24 8.89 -3.34 13.81
C PHE A 24 7.47 -3.13 14.35
N LEU A 25 6.58 -4.11 14.14
CA LEU A 25 5.20 -4.02 14.60
C LEU A 25 5.09 -4.13 16.12
N GLN A 26 5.87 -5.01 16.75
CA GLN A 26 5.87 -5.18 18.21
C GLN A 26 6.45 -3.97 18.94
N GLU A 27 7.42 -3.29 18.34
CA GLU A 27 7.99 -2.06 18.90
C GLU A 27 7.08 -0.85 18.72
N GLY A 28 6.35 -0.76 17.60
CA GLY A 28 5.60 0.44 17.24
C GLY A 28 4.24 0.58 17.93
N TRP A 29 3.59 -0.52 18.34
CA TRP A 29 2.22 -0.51 18.84
C TRP A 29 1.95 -1.55 19.94
N ASP A 30 1.01 -1.22 20.84
CA ASP A 30 0.48 -2.15 21.84
C ASP A 30 -0.67 -2.99 21.25
N TRP A 31 -0.36 -4.23 20.85
CA TRP A 31 -1.31 -5.14 20.21
C TRP A 31 -2.08 -5.97 21.24
N LYS A 32 -3.31 -5.53 21.56
CA LYS A 32 -4.22 -6.31 22.41
C LYS A 32 -4.64 -7.61 21.70
N GLY A 33 -4.01 -8.72 22.06
CA GLY A 33 -4.29 -10.04 21.48
C GLY A 33 -3.33 -10.49 20.38
N GLY A 34 -2.20 -9.79 20.21
CA GLY A 34 -1.18 -10.13 19.23
C GLY A 34 -1.34 -9.40 17.90
N VAL A 35 -0.26 -9.41 17.10
CA VAL A 35 -0.19 -8.70 15.82
C VAL A 35 -1.06 -9.43 14.77
N PRO A 36 -2.05 -8.78 14.15
CA PRO A 36 -2.82 -9.37 13.06
C PRO A 36 -1.92 -9.68 11.87
N ARG A 37 -2.14 -10.83 11.20
CA ARG A 37 -1.29 -11.29 10.08
C ARG A 37 -1.18 -10.31 8.91
N ASN A 38 -2.27 -9.61 8.60
CA ASN A 38 -2.38 -8.73 7.43
C ASN A 38 -2.64 -7.28 7.84
N THR A 39 -2.03 -6.82 8.94
CA THR A 39 -2.27 -5.47 9.46
C THR A 39 -1.68 -4.41 8.51
N PRO A 40 -2.38 -3.33 8.16
CA PRO A 40 -1.86 -2.33 7.22
C PRO A 40 -0.54 -1.68 7.66
N GLU A 41 -0.30 -1.59 8.96
CA GLU A 41 0.93 -1.07 9.57
C GLU A 41 2.16 -1.85 9.12
N SER A 42 2.01 -3.12 8.72
CA SER A 42 3.10 -3.94 8.17
C SER A 42 3.69 -3.36 6.87
N MET A 43 2.95 -2.49 6.18
CA MET A 43 3.44 -1.83 4.96
C MET A 43 4.31 -0.61 5.26
N ILE A 44 4.28 -0.06 6.48
CA ILE A 44 4.95 1.20 6.84
C ILE A 44 6.45 1.18 6.51
N PRO A 45 7.24 0.12 6.81
CA PRO A 45 8.66 0.12 6.46
C PRO A 45 8.92 0.30 4.96
N ARG A 46 8.10 -0.34 4.11
CA ARG A 46 8.20 -0.21 2.65
C ARG A 46 7.73 1.15 2.15
N LEU A 47 6.65 1.69 2.71
CA LEU A 47 6.18 3.04 2.38
C LEU A 47 7.21 4.10 2.78
N ASN A 48 7.83 3.97 3.95
CA ASN A 48 8.91 4.83 4.42
C ASN A 48 10.14 4.73 3.51
N ALA A 49 10.48 3.53 3.04
CA ALA A 49 11.58 3.35 2.09
C ALA A 49 11.34 4.11 0.76
N TYR A 50 10.09 4.21 0.30
CA TYR A 50 9.73 5.06 -0.85
C TYR A 50 9.82 6.54 -0.50
N GLY A 51 9.33 6.95 0.68
CA GLY A 51 9.47 8.32 1.17
C GLY A 51 10.93 8.78 1.23
N ASN A 52 11.84 7.92 1.70
CA ASN A 52 13.28 8.18 1.77
C ASN A 52 13.93 8.35 0.37
N GLN A 53 13.29 7.84 -0.69
CA GLN A 53 13.72 8.02 -2.09
C GLN A 53 13.09 9.26 -2.75
N GLY A 54 12.38 10.08 -1.98
CA GLY A 54 11.70 11.30 -2.46
C GLY A 54 10.31 11.05 -3.04
N TRP A 55 9.77 9.83 -2.93
CA TRP A 55 8.42 9.54 -3.40
C TRP A 55 7.36 9.97 -2.38
N GLU A 56 6.37 10.74 -2.84
CA GLU A 56 5.19 11.15 -2.07
C GLU A 56 4.01 10.22 -2.43
N LEU A 57 3.41 9.57 -1.43
CA LEU A 57 2.20 8.75 -1.62
C LEU A 57 1.00 9.64 -1.90
N VAL A 58 0.32 9.43 -3.03
CA VAL A 58 -0.85 10.24 -3.45
C VAL A 58 -2.16 9.47 -3.48
N HIS A 59 -2.11 8.14 -3.61
CA HIS A 59 -3.29 7.30 -3.61
C HIS A 59 -2.98 5.94 -3.00
N MET A 60 -3.93 5.40 -2.24
CA MET A 60 -3.85 4.05 -1.70
C MET A 60 -5.27 3.48 -1.60
N GLN A 61 -5.49 2.31 -2.19
CA GLN A 61 -6.79 1.62 -2.14
C GLN A 61 -6.60 0.10 -2.03
N PRO A 62 -7.43 -0.59 -1.23
CA PRO A 62 -7.46 -2.05 -1.23
C PRO A 62 -7.96 -2.58 -2.58
N VAL A 63 -7.32 -3.62 -3.10
CA VAL A 63 -7.64 -4.23 -4.40
C VAL A 63 -7.53 -5.74 -4.34
N VAL A 64 -8.29 -6.44 -5.19
CA VAL A 64 -8.02 -7.84 -5.52
C VAL A 64 -7.19 -7.84 -6.80
N VAL A 65 -5.99 -8.42 -6.73
CA VAL A 65 -5.04 -8.47 -7.85
C VAL A 65 -5.06 -9.87 -8.45
N GLY A 66 -5.33 -9.97 -9.74
CA GLY A 66 -5.24 -11.21 -10.50
C GLY A 66 -3.81 -11.53 -10.95
N ASN A 67 -3.63 -12.69 -11.56
CA ASN A 67 -2.31 -13.20 -11.95
C ASN A 67 -1.61 -12.35 -13.03
N ASN A 68 -2.34 -11.49 -13.74
CA ASN A 68 -1.80 -10.63 -14.81
C ASN A 68 -1.71 -9.16 -14.39
N ALA A 69 -1.61 -8.88 -13.08
CA ALA A 69 -1.71 -7.53 -12.51
C ALA A 69 -3.05 -6.82 -12.81
N ASP A 70 -4.05 -7.58 -13.23
CA ASP A 70 -5.43 -7.14 -13.37
C ASP A 70 -6.04 -6.81 -12.01
N VAL A 71 -6.81 -5.74 -11.95
CA VAL A 71 -7.48 -5.27 -10.73
C VAL A 71 -8.97 -5.58 -10.83
N LEU A 72 -9.49 -6.39 -9.92
CA LEU A 72 -10.91 -6.66 -9.83
C LEU A 72 -11.62 -5.50 -9.13
N VAL A 73 -12.53 -4.84 -9.85
CA VAL A 73 -13.46 -3.85 -9.30
C VAL A 73 -14.68 -4.61 -8.76
N THR A 74 -14.84 -4.66 -7.44
CA THR A 74 -16.06 -5.21 -6.85
C THR A 74 -17.19 -4.19 -6.97
N ASP A 75 -18.13 -4.40 -7.88
CA ASP A 75 -19.39 -3.64 -7.94
C ASP A 75 -20.18 -3.84 -6.64
N SER A 76 -20.55 -2.73 -6.00
CA SER A 76 -21.42 -2.65 -4.83
C SER A 76 -22.81 -3.27 -5.00
N GLY A 77 -23.20 -3.72 -6.20
CA GLY A 77 -24.55 -4.19 -6.50
C GLY A 77 -24.84 -5.69 -6.40
N ARG A 78 -23.85 -6.60 -6.54
CA ARG A 78 -24.12 -8.06 -6.68
C ARG A 78 -23.15 -9.01 -5.97
N GLY A 79 -22.59 -8.54 -4.86
CA GLY A 79 -22.27 -9.37 -3.69
C GLY A 79 -21.41 -10.62 -3.92
N VAL A 80 -20.09 -10.43 -3.87
CA VAL A 80 -19.25 -11.01 -2.80
C VAL A 80 -18.13 -10.00 -2.52
N ALA A 81 -18.14 -9.34 -1.36
CA ALA A 81 -16.98 -8.57 -0.91
C ALA A 81 -15.83 -9.56 -0.65
N GLY A 82 -14.74 -9.42 -1.39
CA GLY A 82 -13.54 -10.24 -1.21
C GLY A 82 -12.62 -9.63 -0.17
N TRP A 83 -12.11 -10.46 0.76
CA TRP A 83 -11.02 -10.03 1.64
C TRP A 83 -9.72 -9.95 0.84
N THR A 84 -8.98 -8.85 0.99
CA THR A 84 -7.66 -8.67 0.39
C THR A 84 -6.69 -8.07 1.39
N SER A 85 -5.42 -8.43 1.24
CA SER A 85 -4.30 -7.76 1.91
C SER A 85 -3.45 -6.94 0.93
N HIS A 86 -3.90 -6.80 -0.33
CA HIS A 86 -3.20 -6.05 -1.37
C HIS A 86 -3.76 -4.64 -1.50
N TYR A 87 -2.85 -3.69 -1.68
CA TYR A 87 -3.14 -2.28 -1.86
C TYR A 87 -2.47 -1.78 -3.14
N PHE A 88 -3.23 -1.08 -3.96
CA PHE A 88 -2.70 -0.32 -5.07
C PHE A 88 -2.30 1.05 -4.58
N CYS A 89 -0.99 1.34 -4.62
CA CYS A 89 -0.42 2.61 -4.20
C CYS A 89 0.13 3.37 -5.40
N VAL A 90 -0.15 4.67 -5.46
CA VAL A 90 0.41 5.58 -6.46
C VAL A 90 1.24 6.63 -5.75
N PHE A 91 2.43 6.86 -6.26
CA PHE A 91 3.38 7.85 -5.76
C PHE A 91 3.75 8.84 -6.86
N LYS A 92 4.16 10.05 -6.46
CA LYS A 92 4.74 11.06 -7.34
C LYS A 92 6.04 11.60 -6.75
N ARG A 93 6.92 12.16 -7.58
CA ARG A 93 8.05 13.01 -7.17
C ARG A 93 8.42 14.02 -8.25
N PRO A 94 9.12 15.12 -7.93
CA PRO A 94 9.67 16.01 -8.94
C PRO A 94 10.62 15.23 -9.87
N ALA A 95 10.54 15.49 -11.18
CA ALA A 95 11.46 14.97 -12.18
C ALA A 95 12.84 15.64 -12.11
#